data_AF-A0A4P8WL98-F1
#
_entry.id   AF-A0A4P8WL98-F1
#
_cell.length_a   1.000
_cell.length_b   1.000
_cell.length_c   1.000
_cell.angle_alpha   90.00
_cell.angle_beta   90.00
_cell.angle_gamma   90.00
#
_symmetry.space_group_name_H-M   'P 1'
#
loop_
_entity.id
_entity.type
_entity.pdbx_description
1 polymer ?
#
loop_
_entity_poly.entity_id
_entity_poly.type
_entity_poly.pdbx_seq_one_letter_code
_entity_poly.pdbx_strand_id
1 'polypeptide(L)'
;MTVAEQRDLATALGVETPGDGAITWELLAGQIEPRSDSTFASRGDAIRADLAGRLDRELLERERAAIADEIGRLPAVRDAGVPDEQHGLYTAVAEPGWRLYDHLLEIGFFESLDENLPRFTADHVETTTRELILTDPLSSALDDVGFDESEKTALLVDVANNDERLARWVPSNQIPAGVEFETDTVPPLHQRAMGGALLWIRGLDRHLWQNEVLVTDDLLDAAVRYVKAMLGGLFVSATAACDLAGDGRFTDEQLAAALTAGSAVQIVSQEELLHTVFYVTDEMRAPSELR
;
A
#
# COMPACT_ATOMS: atom_id res chain seq x y z
N MET A 1 15.90 -2.82 -0.28
CA MET A 1 15.71 -4.24 -0.64
C MET A 1 17.03 -4.99 -0.55
N THR A 2 17.05 -6.12 0.16
CA THR A 2 18.21 -6.99 0.35
C THR A 2 18.09 -8.28 -0.49
N VAL A 3 19.21 -8.98 -0.68
CA VAL A 3 19.22 -10.28 -1.38
C VAL A 3 18.40 -11.34 -0.62
N ALA A 4 18.32 -11.24 0.71
CA ALA A 4 17.50 -12.15 1.52
C ALA A 4 16.01 -11.96 1.22
N GLU A 5 15.53 -10.71 1.24
CA GLU A 5 14.13 -10.37 0.92
C GLU A 5 13.72 -10.85 -0.48
N GLN A 6 14.60 -10.73 -1.46
CA GLN A 6 14.36 -11.25 -2.81
C GLN A 6 14.22 -12.77 -2.82
N ARG A 7 15.08 -13.50 -2.09
CA ARG A 7 14.98 -14.96 -1.98
C ARG A 7 13.71 -15.40 -1.27
N ASP A 8 13.31 -14.67 -0.24
CA ASP A 8 12.09 -14.96 0.51
C ASP A 8 10.85 -14.76 -0.40
N LEU A 9 10.83 -13.69 -1.22
CA LEU A 9 9.77 -13.45 -2.21
C LEU A 9 9.67 -14.59 -3.23
N ALA A 10 10.80 -15.01 -3.82
CA ALA A 10 10.80 -16.13 -4.77
C ALA A 10 10.38 -17.45 -4.12
N THR A 11 10.81 -17.69 -2.87
CA THR A 11 10.43 -18.88 -2.10
C THR A 11 8.92 -18.90 -1.84
N ALA A 12 8.34 -17.77 -1.40
CA ALA A 12 6.90 -17.63 -1.18
C ALA A 12 6.09 -17.90 -2.46
N LEU A 13 6.62 -17.50 -3.62
CA LEU A 13 5.99 -17.70 -4.93
C LEU A 13 6.32 -19.06 -5.58
N GLY A 14 7.15 -19.89 -4.93
CA GLY A 14 7.59 -21.18 -5.47
C GLY A 14 8.38 -21.07 -6.77
N VAL A 15 9.09 -19.96 -6.96
CA VAL A 15 9.89 -19.65 -8.15
C VAL A 15 11.35 -19.99 -7.89
N GLU A 16 12.03 -20.61 -8.85
CA GLU A 16 13.46 -20.86 -8.72
C GLU A 16 14.23 -19.54 -8.84
N THR A 17 15.04 -19.22 -7.81
CA THR A 17 15.87 -18.02 -7.82
C THR A 17 16.98 -18.18 -8.87
N PRO A 18 17.11 -17.26 -9.84
CA PRO A 18 18.23 -17.31 -10.77
C PRO A 18 19.53 -16.94 -10.03
N GLY A 19 20.37 -17.94 -9.69
CA GLY A 19 21.74 -17.78 -9.18
C GLY A 19 22.09 -16.40 -8.57
N ASP A 20 22.96 -15.64 -9.26
CA ASP A 20 23.40 -14.28 -8.90
C ASP A 20 22.54 -13.15 -9.53
N GLY A 21 21.39 -13.47 -10.12
CA GLY A 21 20.51 -12.51 -10.80
C GLY A 21 19.55 -11.80 -9.85
N ALA A 22 19.20 -10.56 -10.17
CA ALA A 22 18.16 -9.82 -9.44
C ALA A 22 16.77 -10.38 -9.77
N ILE A 23 15.93 -10.51 -8.75
CA ILE A 23 14.50 -10.83 -8.93
C ILE A 23 13.78 -9.56 -9.36
N THR A 24 13.02 -9.67 -10.45
CA THR A 24 12.23 -8.58 -11.04
C THR A 24 10.78 -9.02 -11.22
N TRP A 25 9.86 -8.08 -11.32
CA TRP A 25 8.46 -8.35 -11.64
C TRP A 25 8.33 -9.11 -12.95
N GLU A 26 9.02 -8.67 -14.01
CA GLU A 26 8.99 -9.32 -15.33
C GLU A 26 9.45 -10.79 -15.25
N LEU A 27 10.51 -11.05 -14.49
CA LEU A 27 11.02 -12.41 -14.28
C LEU A 27 9.98 -13.28 -13.55
N LEU A 28 9.34 -12.74 -12.51
CA LEU A 28 8.33 -13.46 -11.74
C LEU A 28 7.08 -13.73 -12.61
N ALA A 29 6.62 -12.75 -13.37
CA ALA A 29 5.49 -12.89 -14.29
C ALA A 29 5.74 -13.99 -15.35
N GLY A 30 6.98 -14.13 -15.82
CA GLY A 30 7.36 -15.18 -16.76
C GLY A 30 7.46 -16.60 -16.17
N GLN A 31 7.46 -16.75 -14.85
CA GLN A 31 7.65 -18.03 -14.16
C GLN A 31 6.43 -18.49 -13.35
N ILE A 32 5.52 -17.59 -13.02
CA ILE A 32 4.30 -17.92 -12.28
C ILE A 32 3.26 -18.47 -13.24
N GLU A 33 2.81 -19.70 -12.97
CA GLU A 33 1.67 -20.29 -13.67
C GLU A 33 0.36 -19.70 -13.14
N PRO A 34 -0.57 -19.25 -14.02
CA PRO A 34 -1.90 -18.83 -13.61
C PRO A 34 -2.63 -19.95 -12.88
N ARG A 35 -3.22 -19.64 -11.72
CA ARG A 35 -4.04 -20.57 -10.95
C ARG A 35 -5.46 -20.03 -10.86
N SER A 36 -6.42 -20.74 -11.41
CA SER A 36 -7.82 -20.38 -11.22
C SER A 36 -8.27 -20.75 -9.79
N ASP A 37 -8.30 -19.77 -8.88
CA ASP A 37 -8.92 -19.92 -7.56
C ASP A 37 -10.35 -19.39 -7.60
N SER A 38 -11.31 -20.32 -7.72
CA SER A 38 -12.74 -19.98 -7.75
C SER A 38 -13.22 -19.22 -6.50
N THR A 39 -12.56 -19.41 -5.36
CA THR A 39 -12.90 -18.69 -4.13
C THR A 39 -12.48 -17.23 -4.25
N PHE A 40 -11.27 -16.98 -4.74
CA PHE A 40 -10.75 -15.64 -4.92
C PHE A 40 -11.54 -14.87 -5.99
N ALA A 41 -11.86 -15.52 -7.11
CA ALA A 41 -12.73 -15.00 -8.16
C ALA A 41 -14.10 -14.57 -7.62
N SER A 42 -14.73 -15.45 -6.80
CA SER A 42 -16.05 -15.16 -6.25
C SER A 42 -16.08 -13.92 -5.35
N ARG A 43 -14.95 -13.54 -4.75
CA ARG A 43 -14.85 -12.32 -3.93
C ARG A 43 -14.83 -11.07 -4.79
N GLY A 44 -14.05 -11.07 -5.87
CA GLY A 44 -14.04 -9.95 -6.82
C GLY A 44 -15.42 -9.75 -7.46
N ASP A 45 -16.10 -10.84 -7.83
CA ASP A 45 -17.47 -10.79 -8.37
C ASP A 45 -18.46 -10.20 -7.35
N ALA A 46 -18.38 -10.63 -6.08
CA ALA A 46 -19.22 -10.10 -5.02
C ALA A 46 -19.00 -8.60 -4.76
N ILE A 47 -17.74 -8.15 -4.73
CA ILE A 47 -17.37 -6.73 -4.62
C ILE A 47 -17.92 -5.93 -5.81
N ARG A 48 -17.75 -6.47 -7.03
CA ARG A 48 -18.25 -5.85 -8.25
C ARG A 48 -19.76 -5.71 -8.23
N ALA A 49 -20.47 -6.74 -7.81
CA ALA A 49 -21.92 -6.74 -7.70
C ALA A 49 -22.43 -5.72 -6.66
N ASP A 50 -21.78 -5.61 -5.51
CA ASP A 50 -22.20 -4.72 -4.43
C ASP A 50 -21.93 -3.23 -4.71
N LEU A 51 -20.84 -2.94 -5.44
CA LEU A 51 -20.42 -1.57 -5.77
C LEU A 51 -20.90 -1.07 -7.13
N ALA A 52 -21.54 -1.93 -7.92
CA ALA A 52 -22.05 -1.60 -9.25
C ALA A 52 -22.93 -0.35 -9.23
N GLY A 53 -22.56 0.66 -10.04
CA GLY A 53 -23.32 1.90 -10.19
C GLY A 53 -23.25 2.89 -9.01
N ARG A 54 -22.45 2.61 -7.98
CA ARG A 54 -22.22 3.52 -6.83
C ARG A 54 -20.97 4.37 -7.00
N LEU A 55 -20.01 3.91 -7.82
CA LEU A 55 -18.73 4.56 -8.03
C LEU A 55 -18.85 5.73 -9.03
N ASP A 56 -18.39 6.92 -8.63
CA ASP A 56 -18.17 8.05 -9.54
C ASP A 56 -16.87 7.85 -10.32
N ARG A 57 -17.01 7.35 -11.55
CA ARG A 57 -15.86 7.08 -12.44
C ARG A 57 -15.02 8.32 -12.73
N GLU A 58 -15.65 9.46 -12.96
CA GLU A 58 -14.92 10.70 -13.31
C GLU A 58 -14.09 11.21 -12.13
N LEU A 59 -14.64 11.12 -10.91
CA LEU A 59 -13.90 11.41 -9.69
C LEU A 59 -12.72 10.45 -9.52
N LEU A 60 -12.96 9.14 -9.63
CA LEU A 60 -11.92 8.12 -9.44
C LEU A 60 -10.78 8.29 -10.43
N GLU A 61 -11.07 8.50 -11.72
CA GLU A 61 -10.06 8.70 -12.75
C GLU A 61 -9.26 9.99 -12.51
N ARG A 62 -9.93 11.08 -12.12
CA ARG A 62 -9.29 12.35 -11.80
C ARG A 62 -8.37 12.25 -10.59
N GLU A 63 -8.83 11.68 -9.48
CA GLU A 63 -8.01 11.57 -8.27
C GLU A 63 -6.89 10.54 -8.46
N ARG A 64 -7.10 9.46 -9.23
CA ARG A 64 -6.03 8.53 -9.63
C ARG A 64 -4.92 9.24 -10.40
N ALA A 65 -5.28 10.09 -11.36
CA ALA A 65 -4.31 10.89 -12.11
C ALA A 65 -3.59 11.91 -11.21
N ALA A 66 -4.30 12.57 -10.28
CA ALA A 66 -3.69 13.48 -9.34
C ALA A 66 -2.72 12.77 -8.36
N ILE A 67 -3.02 11.55 -7.92
CA ILE A 67 -2.09 10.73 -7.14
C ILE A 67 -0.82 10.43 -7.95
N ALA A 68 -0.96 10.10 -9.24
CA ALA A 68 0.18 9.88 -10.13
C ALA A 68 1.08 11.14 -10.24
N ASP A 69 0.47 12.32 -10.41
CA ASP A 69 1.20 13.58 -10.46
C ASP A 69 1.96 13.86 -9.15
N GLU A 70 1.35 13.56 -8.00
CA GLU A 70 2.00 13.74 -6.69
C GLU A 70 3.14 12.73 -6.46
N ILE A 71 3.02 11.48 -6.95
CA ILE A 71 4.14 10.52 -6.98
C ILE A 71 5.31 11.10 -7.77
N GLY A 72 5.05 11.66 -8.96
CA GLY A 72 6.06 12.29 -9.81
C GLY A 72 6.72 13.53 -9.18
N ARG A 73 6.02 14.21 -8.25
CA ARG A 73 6.55 15.36 -7.51
C ARG A 73 7.48 15.00 -6.35
N LEU A 74 7.47 13.76 -5.87
CA LEU A 74 8.22 13.36 -4.68
C LEU A 74 9.72 13.68 -4.69
N PRO A 75 10.46 13.62 -5.82
CA PRO A 75 11.84 14.07 -5.86
C PRO A 75 12.00 15.55 -5.47
N ALA A 76 11.09 16.41 -5.93
CA ALA A 76 11.10 17.83 -5.55
C ALA A 76 10.70 18.04 -4.09
N VAL A 77 9.81 17.21 -3.55
CA VAL A 77 9.46 17.19 -2.12
C VAL A 77 10.67 16.81 -1.28
N ARG A 78 11.43 15.80 -1.71
CA ARG A 78 12.71 15.42 -1.11
C ARG A 78 13.64 16.64 -1.09
N ASP A 79 13.89 17.23 -2.26
CA ASP A 79 14.92 18.26 -2.43
C ASP A 79 14.62 19.55 -1.65
N ALA A 80 13.35 19.80 -1.34
CA ALA A 80 12.94 20.89 -0.46
C ALA A 80 13.37 20.67 1.02
N GLY A 81 13.62 19.42 1.43
CA GLY A 81 14.10 19.08 2.77
C GLY A 81 13.06 19.25 3.87
N VAL A 82 13.49 19.81 5.01
CA VAL A 82 12.62 20.05 6.17
C VAL A 82 11.70 21.25 5.88
N PRO A 83 10.38 21.14 6.10
CA PRO A 83 9.47 22.26 5.89
C PRO A 83 9.67 23.37 6.92
N ASP A 84 9.48 24.63 6.49
CA ASP A 84 9.60 25.82 7.34
C ASP A 84 8.44 25.98 8.36
N GLU A 85 7.34 25.27 8.15
CA GLU A 85 6.12 25.33 8.97
C GLU A 85 5.44 23.96 9.13
N GLN A 86 4.42 23.90 9.99
CA GLN A 86 3.75 22.66 10.39
C GLN A 86 3.03 21.92 9.25
N HIS A 87 2.68 22.62 8.16
CA HIS A 87 2.02 22.05 6.99
C HIS A 87 2.83 22.43 5.76
N GLY A 88 3.19 21.45 4.94
CA GLY A 88 4.12 21.65 3.84
C GLY A 88 3.80 20.74 2.66
N LEU A 89 4.86 20.29 2.01
CA LEU A 89 4.77 19.57 0.75
C LEU A 89 4.22 18.14 0.93
N TYR A 90 4.47 17.47 2.06
CA TYR A 90 3.92 16.13 2.29
C TYR A 90 2.40 16.18 2.52
N THR A 91 1.91 17.18 3.25
CA THR A 91 0.46 17.43 3.42
C THR A 91 -0.20 17.63 2.06
N ALA A 92 0.41 18.42 1.16
CA ALA A 92 -0.12 18.66 -0.17
C ALA A 92 -0.17 17.39 -1.04
N VAL A 93 0.87 16.55 -0.96
CA VAL A 93 0.96 15.26 -1.65
C VAL A 93 -0.17 14.30 -1.25
N ALA A 94 -0.64 14.34 0.00
CA ALA A 94 -1.71 13.47 0.48
C ALA A 94 -3.12 13.91 0.02
N GLU A 95 -3.27 15.14 -0.44
CA GLU A 95 -4.59 15.76 -0.66
C GLU A 95 -5.47 15.03 -1.69
N PRO A 96 -4.97 14.56 -2.86
CA PRO A 96 -5.77 13.75 -3.78
C PRO A 96 -6.26 12.45 -3.16
N GLY A 97 -5.42 11.83 -2.31
CA GLY A 97 -5.80 10.60 -1.61
C GLY A 97 -6.90 10.83 -0.59
N TRP A 98 -6.96 11.99 0.08
CA TRP A 98 -8.09 12.35 0.96
C TRP A 98 -9.40 12.50 0.19
N ARG A 99 -9.39 13.14 -0.98
CA ARG A 99 -10.59 13.26 -1.82
C ARG A 99 -11.09 11.92 -2.33
N LEU A 100 -10.16 11.03 -2.71
CA LEU A 100 -10.48 9.65 -3.05
C LEU A 100 -11.09 8.91 -1.85
N TYR A 101 -10.43 9.00 -0.69
CA TYR A 101 -10.86 8.35 0.55
C TYR A 101 -12.28 8.77 0.96
N ASP A 102 -12.59 10.06 0.93
CA ASP A 102 -13.89 10.60 1.32
C ASP A 102 -15.01 10.06 0.40
N HIS A 103 -14.75 10.00 -0.92
CA HIS A 103 -15.69 9.40 -1.87
C HIS A 103 -15.91 7.91 -1.60
N LEU A 104 -14.84 7.14 -1.41
CA LEU A 104 -14.93 5.71 -1.11
C LEU A 104 -15.68 5.45 0.21
N LEU A 105 -15.46 6.30 1.21
CA LEU A 105 -16.19 6.25 2.48
C LEU A 105 -17.69 6.54 2.30
N GLU A 106 -18.04 7.60 1.57
CA GLU A 106 -19.44 8.01 1.35
C GLU A 106 -20.26 6.90 0.69
N ILE A 107 -19.66 6.19 -0.27
CA ILE A 107 -20.36 5.15 -1.01
C ILE A 107 -20.35 3.78 -0.32
N GLY A 108 -19.82 3.66 0.91
CA GLY A 108 -19.74 2.39 1.64
C GLY A 108 -18.77 1.37 1.02
N PHE A 109 -17.72 1.85 0.35
CA PHE A 109 -16.76 1.00 -0.35
C PHE A 109 -16.02 0.08 0.62
N PHE A 110 -15.56 0.62 1.74
CA PHE A 110 -14.70 -0.12 2.66
C PHE A 110 -15.46 -1.20 3.44
N GLU A 111 -16.73 -0.96 3.76
CA GLU A 111 -17.64 -1.95 4.34
C GLU A 111 -17.83 -3.12 3.39
N SER A 112 -18.07 -2.83 2.10
CA SER A 112 -18.15 -3.86 1.05
C SER A 112 -16.89 -4.72 0.97
N LEU A 113 -15.72 -4.10 1.10
CA LEU A 113 -14.46 -4.84 1.13
C LEU A 113 -14.33 -5.72 2.36
N ASP A 114 -14.66 -5.22 3.56
CA ASP A 114 -14.61 -6.01 4.79
C ASP A 114 -15.59 -7.20 4.77
N GLU A 115 -16.74 -7.06 4.12
CA GLU A 115 -17.72 -8.13 3.95
C GLU A 115 -17.24 -9.25 3.01
N ASN A 116 -16.49 -8.90 1.97
CA ASN A 116 -16.16 -9.82 0.87
C ASN A 116 -14.70 -10.32 0.89
N LEU A 117 -13.77 -9.54 1.43
CA LEU A 117 -12.35 -9.91 1.54
C LEU A 117 -12.06 -10.58 2.89
N PRO A 118 -11.20 -11.61 2.91
CA PRO A 118 -10.85 -12.27 4.16
C PRO A 118 -9.85 -11.41 4.94
N ARG A 119 -9.60 -11.80 6.19
CA ARG A 119 -8.36 -11.41 6.87
C ARG A 119 -7.13 -11.90 6.10
N PHE A 120 -6.00 -11.24 6.31
CA PHE A 120 -4.70 -11.71 5.82
C PHE A 120 -4.34 -13.07 6.46
N THR A 121 -4.09 -14.05 5.61
CA THR A 121 -3.46 -15.34 5.93
C THR A 121 -2.29 -15.55 4.97
N ALA A 122 -1.34 -16.41 5.33
CA ALA A 122 -0.23 -16.75 4.43
C ALA A 122 -0.72 -17.16 3.03
N ASP A 123 -1.69 -18.08 2.96
CA ASP A 123 -2.31 -18.52 1.69
C ASP A 123 -2.93 -17.35 0.91
N HIS A 124 -3.63 -16.43 1.59
CA HIS A 124 -4.27 -15.30 0.92
C HIS A 124 -3.24 -14.28 0.41
N VAL A 125 -2.15 -14.08 1.15
CA VAL A 125 -1.03 -13.22 0.77
C VAL A 125 -0.29 -13.82 -0.43
N GLU A 126 -0.04 -15.13 -0.45
CA GLU A 126 0.56 -15.82 -1.61
C GLU A 126 -0.32 -15.64 -2.85
N THR A 127 -1.62 -15.98 -2.76
CA THR A 127 -2.54 -15.85 -3.90
C THR A 127 -2.63 -14.40 -4.38
N THR A 128 -2.75 -13.44 -3.45
CA THR A 128 -2.76 -12.01 -3.78
C THR A 128 -1.51 -11.61 -4.54
N THR A 129 -0.33 -12.00 -4.06
CA THR A 129 0.95 -11.66 -4.70
C THR A 129 1.05 -12.27 -6.10
N ARG A 130 0.66 -13.53 -6.27
CA ARG A 130 0.65 -14.19 -7.59
C ARG A 130 -0.25 -13.46 -8.60
N GLU A 131 -1.51 -13.22 -8.23
CA GLU A 131 -2.48 -12.55 -9.11
C GLU A 131 -2.06 -11.11 -9.43
N LEU A 132 -1.46 -10.42 -8.46
CA LEU A 132 -0.90 -9.09 -8.67
C LEU A 132 0.18 -9.12 -9.76
N ILE A 133 1.15 -10.05 -9.65
CA ILE A 133 2.23 -10.21 -10.62
C ILE A 133 1.70 -10.49 -12.04
N LEU A 134 0.66 -11.31 -12.14
CA LEU A 134 -0.01 -11.68 -13.40
C LEU A 134 -0.90 -10.56 -13.98
N THR A 135 -1.05 -9.44 -13.27
CA THR A 135 -1.85 -8.30 -13.73
C THR A 135 -0.99 -7.33 -14.55
N ASP A 136 -0.75 -7.67 -15.83
CA ASP A 136 0.03 -6.83 -16.76
C ASP A 136 -0.40 -5.34 -16.78
N PRO A 137 -1.71 -5.00 -16.80
CA PRO A 137 -2.12 -3.60 -16.84
C PRO A 137 -1.75 -2.83 -15.57
N LEU A 138 -1.50 -3.51 -14.44
CA LEU A 138 -1.10 -2.88 -13.20
C LEU A 138 0.41 -2.59 -13.17
N SER A 139 1.23 -3.55 -13.62
CA SER A 139 2.68 -3.34 -13.74
C SER A 139 2.97 -2.15 -14.66
N SER A 140 2.32 -2.10 -15.82
CA SER A 140 2.43 -0.97 -16.74
C SER A 140 1.94 0.35 -16.13
N ALA A 141 0.86 0.32 -15.34
CA ALA A 141 0.36 1.54 -14.70
C ALA A 141 1.31 2.08 -13.62
N LEU A 142 2.06 1.20 -12.94
CA LEU A 142 3.10 1.60 -11.98
C LEU A 142 4.32 2.21 -12.70
N ASP A 143 4.70 1.67 -13.86
CA ASP A 143 5.75 2.25 -14.71
C ASP A 143 5.39 3.67 -15.15
N ASP A 144 4.14 3.87 -15.59
CA ASP A 144 3.64 5.16 -16.07
C ASP A 144 3.68 6.27 -15.01
N VAL A 145 3.63 5.91 -13.72
CA VAL A 145 3.68 6.86 -12.60
C VAL A 145 5.05 6.93 -11.93
N GLY A 146 6.06 6.31 -12.56
CA GLY A 146 7.46 6.47 -12.17
C GLY A 146 7.95 5.49 -11.11
N PHE A 147 7.32 4.34 -10.93
CA PHE A 147 7.93 3.22 -10.22
C PHE A 147 8.90 2.49 -11.15
N ASP A 148 10.16 2.40 -10.75
CA ASP A 148 11.11 1.53 -11.45
C ASP A 148 10.92 0.06 -11.05
N GLU A 149 11.62 -0.84 -11.76
CA GLU A 149 11.52 -2.28 -11.52
C GLU A 149 11.90 -2.70 -10.09
N SER A 150 12.87 -1.99 -9.48
CA SER A 150 13.30 -2.27 -8.11
C SER A 150 12.26 -1.83 -7.09
N GLU A 151 11.58 -0.70 -7.34
CA GLU A 151 10.50 -0.20 -6.51
C GLU A 151 9.24 -1.06 -6.65
N LYS A 152 8.86 -1.47 -7.87
CA LYS A 152 7.76 -2.44 -8.09
C LYS A 152 8.02 -3.76 -7.36
N THR A 153 9.26 -4.27 -7.42
CA THR A 153 9.64 -5.49 -6.69
C THR A 153 9.61 -5.29 -5.18
N ALA A 154 9.98 -4.10 -4.69
CA ALA A 154 9.85 -3.78 -3.27
C ALA A 154 8.38 -3.78 -2.82
N LEU A 155 7.44 -3.30 -3.64
CA LEU A 155 6.01 -3.42 -3.33
C LEU A 155 5.56 -4.89 -3.23
N LEU A 156 6.08 -5.77 -4.10
CA LEU A 156 5.80 -7.21 -4.00
C LEU A 156 6.34 -7.81 -2.70
N VAL A 157 7.55 -7.42 -2.29
CA VAL A 157 8.15 -7.83 -1.01
C VAL A 157 7.29 -7.37 0.17
N ASP A 158 6.81 -6.12 0.14
CA ASP A 158 5.93 -5.58 1.18
C ASP A 158 4.67 -6.42 1.34
N VAL A 159 4.12 -6.97 0.26
CA VAL A 159 2.98 -7.88 0.34
C VAL A 159 3.40 -9.27 0.79
N ALA A 160 4.32 -9.92 0.06
CA ALA A 160 4.60 -11.35 0.17
C ALA A 160 5.31 -11.76 1.46
N ASN A 161 6.23 -10.91 1.95
CA ASN A 161 7.13 -11.26 3.06
C ASN A 161 6.63 -10.77 4.43
N ASN A 162 5.42 -10.21 4.50
CA ASN A 162 4.87 -9.59 5.71
C ASN A 162 3.59 -10.27 6.20
N ASP A 163 3.35 -11.53 5.87
CA ASP A 163 2.13 -12.26 6.22
C ASP A 163 1.82 -12.26 7.73
N GLU A 164 2.81 -12.52 8.60
CA GLU A 164 2.62 -12.51 10.06
C GLU A 164 2.23 -11.13 10.60
N ARG A 165 2.76 -10.08 9.97
CA ARG A 165 2.51 -8.68 10.33
C ARG A 165 1.14 -8.24 9.83
N LEU A 166 0.82 -8.55 8.58
CA LEU A 166 -0.48 -8.32 7.96
C LEU A 166 -1.59 -9.09 8.69
N ALA A 167 -1.33 -10.30 9.19
CA ALA A 167 -2.31 -11.11 9.94
C ALA A 167 -2.80 -10.43 11.24
N ARG A 168 -2.09 -9.42 11.76
CA ARG A 168 -2.52 -8.61 12.91
C ARG A 168 -3.60 -7.59 12.53
N TRP A 169 -3.71 -7.27 11.24
CA TRP A 169 -4.76 -6.42 10.70
C TRP A 169 -5.97 -7.29 10.38
N VAL A 170 -6.95 -7.25 11.28
CA VAL A 170 -8.18 -8.05 11.17
C VAL A 170 -9.33 -7.18 10.65
N PRO A 171 -10.14 -7.65 9.68
CA PRO A 171 -11.40 -7.00 9.30
C PRO A 171 -12.29 -6.72 10.52
N SER A 172 -12.94 -5.56 10.52
CA SER A 172 -13.74 -5.08 11.67
C SER A 172 -14.83 -6.09 12.05
N ASN A 173 -15.48 -6.68 11.06
CA ASN A 173 -16.50 -7.72 11.21
C ASN A 173 -15.97 -9.09 11.68
N GLN A 174 -14.65 -9.28 11.76
CA GLN A 174 -13.99 -10.51 12.19
C GLN A 174 -13.29 -10.38 13.54
N ILE A 175 -13.37 -9.21 14.21
CA ILE A 175 -12.82 -9.01 15.55
C ILE A 175 -13.63 -9.87 16.55
N PRO A 176 -12.98 -10.70 17.39
CA PRO A 176 -13.68 -11.52 18.36
C PRO A 176 -14.50 -10.70 19.36
N ALA A 177 -15.68 -11.20 19.74
CA ALA A 177 -16.46 -10.61 20.81
C ALA A 177 -15.73 -10.71 22.17
N GLY A 178 -15.91 -9.70 23.03
CA GLY A 178 -15.36 -9.69 24.39
C GLY A 178 -13.92 -9.19 24.51
N VAL A 179 -13.38 -8.52 23.49
CA VAL A 179 -12.16 -7.70 23.61
C VAL A 179 -12.41 -6.45 24.46
N GLU A 180 -11.35 -5.83 24.97
CA GLU A 180 -11.42 -4.70 25.91
C GLU A 180 -12.02 -3.42 25.31
N PHE A 181 -12.09 -3.30 23.98
CA PHE A 181 -12.55 -2.11 23.26
C PHE A 181 -13.86 -2.36 22.49
N GLU A 182 -14.57 -1.27 22.20
CA GLU A 182 -15.83 -1.25 21.43
C GLU A 182 -15.56 -1.56 19.95
N THR A 183 -15.80 -2.81 19.54
CA THR A 183 -15.48 -3.30 18.19
C THR A 183 -16.32 -2.68 17.09
N ASP A 184 -17.53 -2.20 17.42
CA ASP A 184 -18.45 -1.51 16.50
C ASP A 184 -17.99 -0.11 16.09
N THR A 185 -17.02 0.45 16.81
CA THR A 185 -16.39 1.74 16.48
C THR A 185 -15.13 1.58 15.64
N VAL A 186 -14.66 0.35 15.42
CA VAL A 186 -13.45 0.08 14.64
C VAL A 186 -13.78 0.17 13.15
N PRO A 187 -13.15 1.09 12.40
CA PRO A 187 -13.41 1.19 10.97
C PRO A 187 -12.94 -0.06 10.21
N PRO A 188 -13.55 -0.36 9.04
CA PRO A 188 -13.10 -1.40 8.13
C PRO A 188 -11.58 -1.44 7.91
N LEU A 189 -11.01 -2.62 7.69
CA LEU A 189 -9.57 -2.80 7.56
C LEU A 189 -8.98 -1.93 6.46
N HIS A 190 -9.60 -1.94 5.29
CA HIS A 190 -9.13 -1.20 4.11
C HIS A 190 -9.25 0.32 4.31
N GLN A 191 -10.26 0.76 5.06
CA GLN A 191 -10.40 2.15 5.49
C GLN A 191 -9.26 2.56 6.43
N ARG A 192 -8.91 1.72 7.41
CA ARG A 192 -7.80 1.97 8.33
C ARG A 192 -6.46 1.97 7.63
N ALA A 193 -6.25 1.08 6.66
CA ALA A 193 -5.03 1.03 5.85
C ALA A 193 -4.82 2.34 5.08
N MET A 194 -5.81 2.74 4.27
CA MET A 194 -5.72 3.95 3.45
C MET A 194 -5.71 5.24 4.28
N GLY A 195 -6.64 5.36 5.23
CA GLY A 195 -6.72 6.53 6.11
C GLY A 195 -5.47 6.67 6.99
N GLY A 196 -4.93 5.56 7.50
CA GLY A 196 -3.68 5.54 8.26
C GLY A 196 -2.50 6.04 7.43
N ALA A 197 -2.32 5.53 6.22
CA ALA A 197 -1.28 6.00 5.30
C ALA A 197 -1.39 7.51 5.04
N LEU A 198 -2.58 8.01 4.74
CA LEU A 198 -2.82 9.44 4.52
C LEU A 198 -2.55 10.32 5.74
N LEU A 199 -2.90 9.83 6.94
CA LEU A 199 -2.61 10.52 8.20
C LEU A 199 -1.12 10.58 8.48
N TRP A 200 -0.38 9.49 8.22
CA TRP A 200 1.07 9.46 8.38
C TRP A 200 1.78 10.40 7.42
N ILE A 201 1.40 10.41 6.14
CA ILE A 201 1.95 11.36 5.16
C ILE A 201 1.67 12.80 5.60
N ARG A 202 0.43 13.11 6.00
CA ARG A 202 0.06 14.45 6.47
C ARG A 202 0.78 14.86 7.76
N GLY A 203 1.04 13.90 8.65
CA GLY A 203 1.77 14.14 9.90
C GLY A 203 3.27 14.38 9.73
N LEU A 204 3.82 13.99 8.58
CA LEU A 204 5.25 14.01 8.33
C LEU A 204 5.84 15.43 8.32
N ASP A 205 5.16 16.41 7.70
CA ASP A 205 5.65 17.80 7.69
C ASP A 205 5.89 18.32 9.11
N ARG A 206 4.86 18.15 9.96
CA ARG A 206 4.92 18.54 11.38
C ARG A 206 6.05 17.84 12.11
N HIS A 207 6.23 16.55 11.88
CA HIS A 207 7.28 15.77 12.54
C HIS A 207 8.68 16.26 12.14
N LEU A 208 8.93 16.43 10.84
CA LEU A 208 10.21 16.92 10.34
C LEU A 208 10.50 18.33 10.85
N TRP A 209 9.51 19.23 10.81
CA TRP A 209 9.64 20.60 11.34
C TRP A 209 9.97 20.60 12.85
N GLN A 210 9.28 19.80 13.66
CA GLN A 210 9.50 19.75 15.10
C GLN A 210 10.84 19.11 15.49
N ASN A 211 11.39 18.26 14.63
CA ASN A 211 12.60 17.48 14.88
C ASN A 211 13.74 17.85 13.93
N GLU A 212 13.73 19.05 13.33
CA GLU A 212 14.67 19.50 12.28
C GLU A 212 16.13 19.15 12.62
N VAL A 213 16.55 19.38 13.87
CA VAL A 213 17.92 19.14 14.34
C VAL A 213 18.34 17.67 14.35
N LEU A 214 17.39 16.74 14.27
CA LEU A 214 17.59 15.29 14.20
C LEU A 214 17.45 14.74 12.78
N VAL A 215 16.99 15.56 11.82
CA VAL A 215 16.74 15.12 10.44
C VAL A 215 18.07 15.01 9.69
N THR A 216 18.24 13.88 9.00
CA THR A 216 19.39 13.58 8.13
C THR A 216 18.92 13.35 6.70
N ASP A 217 19.84 13.39 5.74
CA ASP A 217 19.53 13.04 4.34
C ASP A 217 18.97 11.61 4.24
N ASP A 218 19.52 10.65 5.00
CA ASP A 218 19.02 9.27 5.03
C ASP A 218 17.57 9.18 5.55
N LEU A 219 17.20 10.02 6.53
CA LEU A 219 15.83 10.10 7.04
C LEU A 219 14.89 10.69 6.00
N LEU A 220 15.31 11.72 5.26
CA LEU A 220 14.53 12.31 4.18
C LEU A 220 14.35 11.32 3.02
N ASP A 221 15.41 10.59 2.66
CA ASP A 221 15.38 9.55 1.63
C ASP A 221 14.43 8.41 2.04
N ALA A 222 14.49 7.97 3.29
CA ALA A 222 13.56 6.99 3.83
C ALA A 222 12.11 7.50 3.84
N ALA A 223 11.90 8.75 4.28
CA ALA A 223 10.58 9.36 4.33
C ALA A 223 9.94 9.42 2.94
N VAL A 224 10.67 9.91 1.94
CA VAL A 224 10.18 9.96 0.56
C VAL A 224 9.94 8.57 -0.01
N ARG A 225 10.82 7.60 0.25
CA ARG A 225 10.62 6.21 -0.18
C ARG A 225 9.33 5.62 0.36
N TYR A 226 9.05 5.75 1.66
CA TYR A 226 7.83 5.20 2.26
C TYR A 226 6.58 5.99 1.89
N VAL A 227 6.68 7.31 1.70
CA VAL A 227 5.58 8.10 1.13
C VAL A 227 5.26 7.63 -0.29
N LYS A 228 6.28 7.39 -1.13
CA LYS A 228 6.09 6.85 -2.48
C LYS A 228 5.39 5.50 -2.43
N ALA A 229 5.84 4.58 -1.59
CA ALA A 229 5.23 3.26 -1.46
C ALA A 229 3.78 3.33 -0.98
N MET A 230 3.48 4.16 0.04
CA MET A 230 2.09 4.39 0.47
C MET A 230 1.21 4.94 -0.66
N LEU A 231 1.67 5.97 -1.40
CA LEU A 231 0.94 6.49 -2.56
C LEU A 231 0.80 5.46 -3.68
N GLY A 232 1.80 4.60 -3.87
CA GLY A 232 1.74 3.46 -4.79
C GLY A 232 0.61 2.50 -4.41
N GLY A 233 0.49 2.14 -3.13
CA GLY A 233 -0.63 1.36 -2.63
C GLY A 233 -1.99 2.04 -2.87
N LEU A 234 -2.08 3.36 -2.63
CA LEU A 234 -3.28 4.15 -2.96
C LEU A 234 -3.59 4.13 -4.46
N PHE A 235 -2.57 4.28 -5.32
CA PHE A 235 -2.73 4.27 -6.77
C PHE A 235 -3.19 2.91 -7.29
N VAL A 236 -2.69 1.81 -6.71
CA VAL A 236 -3.15 0.44 -7.01
C VAL A 236 -4.63 0.29 -6.64
N SER A 237 -5.02 0.70 -5.43
CA SER A 237 -6.43 0.67 -5.00
C SER A 237 -7.33 1.57 -5.87
N ALA A 238 -6.86 2.77 -6.24
CA ALA A 238 -7.58 3.67 -7.12
C ALA A 238 -7.75 3.10 -8.53
N THR A 239 -6.74 2.39 -9.03
CA THR A 239 -6.79 1.70 -10.32
C THR A 239 -7.84 0.58 -10.31
N ALA A 240 -7.89 -0.21 -9.24
CA ALA A 240 -8.92 -1.22 -9.04
C ALA A 240 -10.34 -0.61 -8.93
N ALA A 241 -10.49 0.49 -8.19
CA ALA A 241 -11.77 1.21 -8.09
C ALA A 241 -12.21 1.81 -9.44
N CYS A 242 -11.28 2.34 -10.23
CA CYS A 242 -11.57 2.79 -11.61
C CYS A 242 -12.01 1.62 -12.50
N ASP A 243 -11.39 0.45 -12.35
CA ASP A 243 -11.75 -0.74 -13.11
C ASP A 243 -13.18 -1.20 -12.80
N LEU A 244 -13.55 -1.20 -11.52
CA LEU A 244 -14.90 -1.46 -11.03
C LEU A 244 -15.95 -0.49 -11.59
N ALA A 245 -15.58 0.78 -11.72
CA ALA A 245 -16.48 1.83 -12.24
C ALA A 245 -16.58 1.82 -13.78
N GLY A 246 -15.71 1.08 -14.47
CA GLY A 246 -15.57 1.07 -15.91
C GLY A 246 -15.96 -0.26 -16.57
N ASP A 247 -15.36 -0.52 -17.73
CA ASP A 247 -15.69 -1.69 -18.57
C ASP A 247 -15.01 -3.00 -18.11
N GLY A 248 -14.28 -2.98 -16.98
CA GLY A 248 -13.66 -4.16 -16.36
C GLY A 248 -12.49 -4.76 -17.15
N ARG A 249 -11.27 -4.20 -17.00
CA ARG A 249 -10.03 -4.77 -17.54
C ARG A 249 -9.45 -5.85 -16.62
N PHE A 250 -9.75 -5.81 -15.33
CA PHE A 250 -9.32 -6.83 -14.39
C PHE A 250 -10.31 -8.00 -14.37
N THR A 251 -9.77 -9.21 -14.30
CA THR A 251 -10.58 -10.35 -13.82
C THR A 251 -10.96 -10.13 -12.36
N ASP A 252 -11.93 -10.88 -11.87
CA ASP A 252 -12.37 -10.73 -10.48
C ASP A 252 -11.27 -11.14 -9.48
N GLU A 253 -10.42 -12.10 -9.85
CA GLU A 253 -9.20 -12.41 -9.10
C GLU A 253 -8.25 -11.22 -9.05
N GLN A 254 -7.90 -10.65 -10.20
CA GLN A 254 -6.98 -9.51 -10.28
C GLN A 254 -7.51 -8.28 -9.53
N LEU A 255 -8.82 -8.07 -9.57
CA LEU A 255 -9.49 -7.02 -8.82
C LEU A 255 -9.31 -7.23 -7.30
N ALA A 256 -9.64 -8.42 -6.79
CA ALA A 256 -9.47 -8.74 -5.38
C ALA A 256 -8.00 -8.62 -4.96
N ALA A 257 -7.07 -9.09 -5.80
CA ALA A 257 -5.63 -8.96 -5.55
C ALA A 257 -5.17 -7.51 -5.47
N ALA A 258 -5.58 -6.65 -6.41
CA ALA A 258 -5.19 -5.25 -6.41
C ALA A 258 -5.70 -4.51 -5.16
N LEU A 259 -6.93 -4.77 -4.73
CA LEU A 259 -7.50 -4.15 -3.52
C LEU A 259 -6.78 -4.61 -2.25
N THR A 260 -6.54 -5.92 -2.11
CA THR A 260 -5.79 -6.50 -0.99
C THR A 260 -4.34 -6.01 -0.97
N ALA A 261 -3.64 -6.06 -2.11
CA ALA A 261 -2.24 -5.66 -2.23
C ALA A 261 -2.05 -4.17 -1.95
N GLY A 262 -2.91 -3.30 -2.49
CA GLY A 262 -2.83 -1.86 -2.23
C GLY A 262 -2.93 -1.53 -0.74
N SER A 263 -3.81 -2.24 -0.02
CA SER A 263 -3.95 -2.10 1.43
C SER A 263 -2.76 -2.69 2.20
N ALA A 264 -2.24 -3.84 1.77
CA ALA A 264 -1.06 -4.47 2.37
C ALA A 264 0.18 -3.56 2.26
N VAL A 265 0.43 -2.98 1.08
CA VAL A 265 1.51 -2.01 0.86
C VAL A 265 1.35 -0.79 1.77
N GLN A 266 0.14 -0.22 1.87
CA GLN A 266 -0.14 0.91 2.75
C GLN A 266 0.12 0.58 4.23
N ILE A 267 -0.29 -0.61 4.68
CA ILE A 267 -0.06 -1.10 6.05
C ILE A 267 1.44 -1.25 6.31
N VAL A 268 2.17 -1.92 5.42
CA VAL A 268 3.59 -2.17 5.64
C VAL A 268 4.38 -0.86 5.60
N SER A 269 4.15 -0.04 4.58
CA SER A 269 4.86 1.22 4.41
C SER A 269 4.60 2.22 5.54
N GLN A 270 3.38 2.28 6.08
CA GLN A 270 3.08 3.23 7.16
C GLN A 270 3.76 2.86 8.49
N GLU A 271 3.85 1.57 8.85
CA GLU A 271 4.56 1.21 10.08
C GLU A 271 6.09 1.22 9.86
N GLU A 272 6.59 0.99 8.64
CA GLU A 272 8.00 1.19 8.30
C GLU A 272 8.42 2.67 8.39
N LEU A 273 7.57 3.58 7.90
CA LEU A 273 7.78 5.03 8.08
C LEU A 273 7.85 5.38 9.57
N LEU A 274 6.92 4.85 10.37
CA LEU A 274 6.91 5.07 11.82
C LEU A 274 8.22 4.62 12.47
N HIS A 275 8.65 3.40 12.18
CA HIS A 275 9.87 2.84 12.77
C HIS A 275 11.15 3.53 12.30
N THR A 276 11.22 3.94 11.03
CA THR A 276 12.44 4.47 10.44
C THR A 276 12.57 5.99 10.62
N VAL A 277 11.45 6.73 10.53
CA VAL A 277 11.45 8.20 10.45
C VAL A 277 10.96 8.85 11.75
N PHE A 278 9.98 8.24 12.41
CA PHE A 278 9.37 8.83 13.61
C PHE A 278 10.05 8.42 14.92
N TYR A 279 10.61 7.21 14.98
CA TYR A 279 11.25 6.72 16.19
C TYR A 279 12.70 7.18 16.31
N VAL A 280 13.04 7.76 17.46
CA VAL A 280 14.43 7.97 17.88
C VAL A 280 14.85 6.77 18.72
N THR A 281 15.69 5.89 18.16
CA THR A 281 16.23 4.73 18.88
C THR A 281 17.38 5.13 19.80
N ASP A 282 17.72 4.29 20.77
CA ASP A 282 18.85 4.55 21.69
C ASP A 282 20.20 4.61 20.96
N GLU A 283 20.33 3.95 19.81
CA GLU A 283 21.54 4.01 18.97
C GLU A 283 21.71 5.37 18.30
N MET A 284 20.62 6.10 18.07
CA MET A 284 20.62 7.45 17.50
C MET A 284 20.88 8.53 18.56
N ARG A 285 20.83 8.18 19.86
CA ARG A 285 21.09 9.12 20.95
C ARG A 285 22.58 9.29 21.17
N ALA A 286 23.01 10.53 21.41
CA ALA A 286 24.38 10.80 21.84
C ALA A 286 24.70 9.99 23.11
N PRO A 287 25.93 9.42 23.23
CA PRO A 287 26.29 8.64 24.40
C PRO A 287 26.12 9.47 25.68
N SER A 288 25.36 8.92 26.63
CA SER A 288 25.15 9.56 27.93
C SER A 288 26.46 9.62 28.71
N GLU A 289 26.86 10.81 29.14
CA GLU A 289 27.98 11.01 30.08
C GLU A 289 27.61 10.57 31.51
N LEU A 290 26.33 10.30 31.78
CA LEU A 290 25.88 9.68 33.02
C LEU A 290 26.13 8.16 32.94
N ARG A 291 27.37 7.75 33.23
CA ARG A 291 27.76 6.37 33.56
C ARG A 291 28.53 6.34 34.86
#